data_AF-A0A937BKJ5-F1
#
_entry.id   AF-A0A937BKJ5-F1
#
_cell.length_a   1.000
_cell.length_b   1.000
_cell.length_c   1.000
_cell.angle_alpha   90.00
_cell.angle_beta   90.00
_cell.angle_gamma   90.00
#
_symmetry.space_group_name_H-M   'P 1'
#
loop_
_entity.id
_entity.type
_entity.pdbx_description
1 polymer ?
#
loop_
_entity_poly.entity_id
_entity_poly.type
_entity_poly.pdbx_seq_one_letter_code
_entity_poly.pdbx_strand_id
1 'polypeptide(L)'
;MLHRALLVSLIVCCAFPVCGQRPLKNDTAKVTIKKLMPPLNTPFNDYAPVISADGATMMFTSNRPTTEREIAKAKAGKENIYEVTIDSKKRKWGAPRLLGPAVNALGRNNSAIALSPDGQRMLVYRDNNNGNVFESVLNGTEWSELIELPASINSEAHESSACYAPGGRTIYLVSDRSGGVGGKDIWYTIRDDNGRWGSVKNRGPMINTP
;
A
#
# COMPACT_ATOMS: atom_id res chain seq x y z
N MET A 1 -21.10 -16.00 4.47
CA MET A 1 -20.46 -15.63 3.19
C MET A 1 -19.15 -14.91 3.50
N LEU A 2 -17.99 -15.51 3.20
CA LEU A 2 -16.70 -14.82 3.37
C LEU A 2 -16.58 -13.76 2.27
N HIS A 3 -16.50 -12.49 2.66
CA HIS A 3 -16.12 -11.41 1.75
C HIS A 3 -14.65 -11.62 1.37
N ARG A 4 -14.39 -11.95 0.09
CA ARG A 4 -13.03 -12.06 -0.44
C ARG A 4 -12.64 -10.72 -1.05
N ALA A 5 -11.47 -10.22 -0.69
CA ALA A 5 -10.88 -9.10 -1.38
C ALA A 5 -10.45 -9.51 -2.80
N LEU A 6 -10.74 -8.66 -3.77
CA LEU A 6 -10.41 -8.86 -5.18
C LEU A 6 -9.61 -7.66 -5.67
N LEU A 7 -8.48 -7.93 -6.32
CA LEU A 7 -7.74 -6.97 -7.10
C LEU A 7 -8.51 -6.67 -8.40
N VAL A 8 -8.77 -5.39 -8.63
CA VAL A 8 -9.51 -4.89 -9.79
C VAL A 8 -8.63 -3.88 -10.51
N SER A 9 -8.58 -3.94 -11.84
CA SER A 9 -8.02 -2.85 -12.64
C SER A 9 -9.13 -1.88 -13.04
N LEU A 10 -8.89 -0.60 -12.76
CA LEU A 10 -9.72 0.51 -13.23
C LEU A 10 -9.17 0.98 -14.58
N ILE A 11 -9.85 0.68 -15.69
CA ILE A 11 -9.53 1.30 -16.97
C ILE A 11 -10.38 2.55 -17.08
N VAL A 12 -9.79 3.71 -16.80
CA VAL A 12 -10.43 5.00 -17.07
C VAL A 12 -9.99 5.44 -18.46
N CYS A 13 -10.92 5.49 -19.41
CA CYS A 13 -10.67 6.07 -20.72
C CYS A 13 -10.85 7.59 -20.59
N CYS A 14 -9.86 8.27 -20.02
CA CYS A 14 -9.89 9.74 -19.94
C CYS A 14 -9.45 10.32 -21.29
N ALA A 15 -10.40 10.87 -22.05
CA ALA A 15 -10.08 11.94 -22.98
C ALA A 15 -10.05 13.23 -22.15
N PHE A 16 -8.86 13.71 -21.78
CA PHE A 16 -8.71 15.01 -21.11
C PHE A 16 -8.69 16.12 -22.17
N PRO A 17 -9.65 17.06 -22.20
CA PRO A 17 -9.46 18.31 -22.88
C PRO A 17 -8.64 19.25 -21.99
N VAL A 18 -7.67 19.93 -22.59
CA VAL A 18 -6.80 20.90 -21.95
C VAL A 18 -7.59 22.13 -21.48
N CYS A 19 -7.27 22.57 -20.25
CA CYS A 19 -7.47 23.88 -19.60
C CYS A 19 -8.54 24.84 -20.16
N GLY A 20 -9.54 25.14 -19.33
CA GLY A 20 -10.44 26.29 -19.52
C GLY A 20 -11.70 26.17 -18.67
N GLN A 21 -11.84 27.05 -17.69
CA GLN A 21 -12.93 27.12 -16.72
C GLN A 21 -14.31 26.82 -17.32
N ARG A 22 -14.88 25.66 -17.01
CA ARG A 22 -16.33 25.40 -17.11
C ARG A 22 -16.78 24.63 -15.87
N PRO A 23 -17.94 24.97 -15.28
CA PRO A 23 -18.50 24.20 -14.18
C PRO A 23 -18.75 22.76 -14.65
N LEU A 24 -18.29 21.79 -13.86
CA LEU A 24 -18.40 20.35 -14.12
C LEU A 24 -19.87 19.90 -14.08
N LYS A 25 -20.63 20.16 -15.16
CA LYS A 25 -21.90 19.49 -15.43
C LYS A 25 -21.58 18.26 -16.27
N ASN A 26 -21.64 17.08 -15.63
CA ASN A 26 -21.37 15.74 -16.17
C ASN A 26 -19.89 15.30 -16.24
N ASP A 27 -19.24 15.18 -15.07
CA ASP A 27 -17.93 14.55 -14.92
C ASP A 27 -18.03 13.03 -14.64
N THR A 28 -18.98 12.35 -15.29
CA THR A 28 -19.11 10.89 -15.17
C THR A 28 -18.25 10.20 -16.21
N ALA A 29 -17.06 9.77 -15.81
CA ALA A 29 -16.27 8.84 -16.60
C ALA A 29 -16.99 7.48 -16.69
N LYS A 30 -17.17 6.95 -17.91
CA LYS A 30 -17.58 5.56 -18.09
C LYS A 30 -16.41 4.66 -17.69
N VAL A 31 -16.55 4.00 -16.54
CA VAL A 31 -15.56 3.06 -16.02
C VAL A 31 -16.01 1.64 -16.29
N THR A 32 -15.09 0.80 -16.76
CA THR A 32 -15.28 -0.66 -16.78
C THR A 32 -14.39 -1.30 -15.74
N ILE A 33 -15.01 -1.99 -14.79
CA ILE A 33 -14.35 -2.76 -13.74
C ILE A 33 -14.08 -4.16 -14.31
N LYS A 34 -12.81 -4.53 -14.44
CA LYS A 34 -12.42 -5.88 -14.85
C LYS A 34 -11.66 -6.55 -13.72
N LYS A 35 -12.12 -7.74 -13.34
CA LYS A 35 -11.39 -8.64 -12.45
C LYS A 35 -10.06 -9.00 -13.10
N LEU A 36 -8.97 -8.92 -12.35
CA LEU A 36 -7.67 -9.43 -12.79
C LEU A 36 -7.70 -10.96 -12.79
N MET A 37 -7.23 -11.56 -13.88
CA MET A 37 -7.21 -13.01 -14.05
C MET A 37 -5.99 -13.63 -13.34
N PRO A 38 -6.02 -14.95 -13.05
CA PRO A 38 -4.84 -15.67 -12.56
C PRO A 38 -3.60 -15.36 -13.42
N PRO A 39 -2.41 -15.23 -12.80
CA PRO A 39 -2.06 -15.61 -11.42
C PRO A 39 -2.38 -14.56 -10.32
N LEU A 40 -3.14 -13.51 -10.64
CA LEU A 40 -3.72 -12.57 -9.67
C LEU A 40 -5.15 -13.04 -9.28
N ASN A 41 -5.64 -12.61 -8.11
CA ASN A 41 -6.92 -13.08 -7.55
C ASN A 41 -6.97 -14.60 -7.37
N THR A 42 -5.99 -15.12 -6.64
CA THR A 42 -5.93 -16.54 -6.26
C THR A 42 -7.16 -16.96 -5.43
N PRO A 43 -7.37 -18.26 -5.20
CA PRO A 43 -8.39 -18.72 -4.25
C PRO A 43 -8.15 -18.29 -2.79
N PHE A 44 -6.95 -17.78 -2.48
CA PHE A 44 -6.55 -17.23 -1.18
C PHE A 44 -6.84 -15.71 -1.15
N ASN A 45 -6.49 -15.03 -0.05
CA ASN A 45 -6.68 -13.59 0.03
C ASN A 45 -5.58 -12.89 -0.75
N ASP A 46 -5.98 -12.05 -1.72
CA ASP A 46 -5.13 -11.09 -2.43
C ASP A 46 -5.74 -9.70 -2.25
N TYR A 47 -5.02 -8.76 -1.63
CA TYR A 47 -5.57 -7.45 -1.25
C TYR A 47 -4.48 -6.38 -1.07
N ALA A 48 -4.91 -5.18 -0.66
CA ALA A 48 -4.08 -4.01 -0.45
C ALA A 48 -3.11 -3.74 -1.63
N PRO A 49 -3.62 -3.65 -2.88
CA PRO A 49 -2.75 -3.28 -3.99
C PRO A 49 -2.30 -1.83 -3.84
N VAL A 50 -1.01 -1.60 -4.09
CA VAL A 50 -0.44 -0.27 -4.29
C VAL A 50 0.27 -0.25 -5.63
N ILE A 51 0.00 0.77 -6.43
CA ILE A 51 0.46 0.85 -7.82
C ILE A 51 1.42 2.04 -7.93
N SER A 52 2.52 1.85 -8.66
CA SER A 52 3.47 2.93 -8.96
C SER A 52 2.79 4.05 -9.75
N ALA A 53 3.33 5.27 -9.67
CA ALA A 53 2.72 6.44 -10.30
C ALA A 53 2.58 6.33 -11.83
N ASP A 54 3.48 5.60 -12.47
CA ASP A 54 3.45 5.30 -13.91
C ASP A 54 2.48 4.14 -14.28
N GLY A 55 1.88 3.49 -13.29
CA GLY A 55 0.98 2.35 -13.48
C GLY A 55 1.68 1.05 -13.90
N ALA A 56 3.03 1.02 -13.92
CA ALA A 56 3.78 -0.10 -14.47
C ALA A 56 3.98 -1.25 -13.48
N THR A 57 4.00 -0.95 -12.18
CA THR A 57 4.29 -1.89 -11.10
C THR A 57 3.18 -1.86 -10.07
N MET A 58 2.79 -3.04 -9.58
CA MET A 58 1.86 -3.20 -8.47
C MET A 58 2.51 -4.06 -7.39
N MET A 59 2.52 -3.56 -6.16
CA MET A 59 2.73 -4.39 -4.98
C MET A 59 1.37 -4.80 -4.42
N PHE A 60 1.25 -5.99 -3.89
CA PHE A 60 0.04 -6.43 -3.22
C PHE A 60 0.35 -7.46 -2.13
N THR A 61 -0.58 -7.60 -1.19
CA THR A 61 -0.48 -8.56 -0.09
C THR A 61 -1.23 -9.83 -0.43
N SER A 62 -0.64 -10.99 -0.16
CA SER A 62 -1.29 -12.28 -0.32
C SER A 62 -0.88 -13.28 0.73
N ASN A 63 -1.85 -14.09 1.18
CA ASN A 63 -1.61 -15.26 2.05
C ASN A 63 -1.62 -16.59 1.27
N ARG A 64 -1.36 -16.53 -0.04
CA ARG A 64 -1.16 -17.73 -0.86
C ARG A 64 -0.03 -18.59 -0.26
N PRO A 65 -0.15 -19.93 -0.31
CA PRO A 65 0.88 -20.86 0.17
C PRO A 65 2.26 -20.56 -0.42
N THR A 66 3.30 -20.58 0.43
CA THR A 66 4.69 -20.35 -0.01
C THR A 66 5.60 -21.54 0.31
N THR A 67 5.25 -22.34 1.30
CA THR A 67 6.00 -23.55 1.67
C THR A 67 5.39 -24.80 1.04
N GLU A 68 6.22 -25.82 0.79
CA GLU A 68 5.76 -27.12 0.26
C GLU A 68 4.63 -27.72 1.09
N ARG A 69 4.71 -27.60 2.42
CA ARG A 69 3.68 -28.09 3.35
C ARG A 69 2.35 -27.36 3.21
N GLU A 70 2.37 -26.04 3.03
CA GLU A 70 1.16 -25.24 2.81
C GLU A 70 0.55 -25.58 1.45
N ILE A 71 1.37 -25.69 0.41
CA ILE A 71 0.96 -26.02 -0.95
C ILE A 71 0.31 -27.40 -0.99
N ALA A 72 0.97 -28.42 -0.43
CA ALA A 72 0.46 -29.80 -0.39
C ALA A 72 -0.90 -29.92 0.34
N LYS A 73 -1.20 -29.00 1.26
CA LYS A 73 -2.45 -28.98 2.02
C LYS A 73 -3.45 -27.95 1.52
N ALA A 74 -3.15 -27.22 0.45
CA ALA A 74 -3.92 -26.07 -0.03
C ALA A 74 -4.29 -25.09 1.11
N LYS A 75 -3.36 -24.91 2.07
CA LYS A 75 -3.59 -24.13 3.29
C LYS A 75 -2.98 -22.75 3.14
N ALA A 76 -3.75 -21.70 3.46
CA ALA A 76 -3.24 -20.33 3.52
C ALA A 76 -2.01 -20.24 4.43
N GLY A 77 -1.01 -19.49 3.97
CA GLY A 77 0.21 -19.21 4.72
C GLY A 77 0.11 -17.90 5.49
N LYS A 78 1.27 -17.36 5.84
CA LYS A 78 1.41 -15.98 6.30
C LYS A 78 1.23 -14.99 5.16
N GLU A 79 0.83 -13.77 5.51
CA GLU A 79 0.70 -12.66 4.56
C GLU A 79 2.09 -12.20 4.11
N ASN A 80 2.28 -12.17 2.80
CA ASN A 80 3.52 -11.75 2.16
C ASN A 80 3.24 -10.73 1.05
N ILE A 81 4.24 -9.89 0.78
CA ILE A 81 4.20 -8.89 -0.27
C ILE A 81 4.75 -9.48 -1.56
N TYR A 82 3.98 -9.28 -2.63
CA TYR A 82 4.31 -9.66 -4.00
C TYR A 82 4.41 -8.43 -4.88
N GLU A 83 5.32 -8.46 -5.84
CA GLU A 83 5.46 -7.47 -6.91
C GLU A 83 4.97 -8.07 -8.23
N VAL A 84 4.28 -7.28 -9.04
CA VAL A 84 3.97 -7.64 -10.43
C VAL A 84 4.11 -6.43 -11.33
N THR A 85 4.65 -6.63 -12.53
CA THR A 85 4.77 -5.59 -13.55
C THR A 85 3.82 -5.84 -14.71
N ILE A 86 3.40 -4.78 -15.39
CA ILE A 86 2.55 -4.87 -16.58
C ILE A 86 3.41 -4.98 -17.85
N ASP A 87 3.08 -5.93 -18.71
CA ASP A 87 3.52 -5.92 -20.11
C ASP A 87 2.71 -4.82 -20.82
N SER A 88 3.32 -3.65 -21.01
CA SER A 88 2.66 -2.48 -21.59
C SER A 88 2.17 -2.71 -23.02
N LYS A 89 2.85 -3.55 -23.79
CA LYS A 89 2.46 -3.90 -25.17
C LYS A 89 1.21 -4.78 -25.19
N LYS A 90 1.13 -5.74 -24.27
CA LYS A 90 -0.02 -6.65 -24.16
C LYS A 90 -1.13 -6.15 -23.25
N ARG A 91 -0.86 -5.07 -22.48
CA ARG A 91 -1.72 -4.55 -21.40
C ARG A 91 -2.15 -5.65 -20.42
N LYS A 92 -1.20 -6.50 -20.03
CA LYS A 92 -1.43 -7.65 -19.14
C LYS A 92 -0.41 -7.64 -18.01
N TRP A 93 -0.89 -7.81 -16.78
CA TRP A 93 -0.02 -8.06 -15.64
C TRP A 93 0.73 -9.38 -15.82
N GLY A 94 2.00 -9.39 -15.46
CA GLY A 94 2.86 -10.56 -15.48
C GLY A 94 2.59 -11.53 -14.34
N ALA A 95 3.53 -12.44 -14.11
CA ALA A 95 3.51 -13.33 -12.96
C ALA A 95 3.96 -12.57 -11.69
N PRO A 96 3.23 -12.66 -10.58
CA PRO A 96 3.66 -12.12 -9.30
C PRO A 96 4.97 -12.75 -8.81
N ARG A 97 5.90 -11.89 -8.42
CA ARG A 97 7.16 -12.24 -7.78
C ARG A 97 7.01 -12.04 -6.27
N LEU A 98 7.23 -13.10 -5.49
CA LEU A 98 7.34 -12.99 -4.04
C LEU A 98 8.58 -12.15 -3.70
N LEU A 99 8.41 -11.11 -2.88
CA LEU A 99 9.56 -10.34 -2.40
C LEU A 99 10.40 -11.16 -1.41
N GLY A 100 11.70 -10.90 -1.40
CA GLY A 100 12.67 -11.65 -0.58
C GLY A 100 12.55 -11.37 0.93
N PRO A 101 13.38 -12.04 1.74
CA PRO A 101 13.33 -11.97 3.20
C PRO A 101 13.58 -10.57 3.78
N ALA A 102 14.28 -9.70 3.03
CA ALA A 102 14.49 -8.30 3.40
C ALA A 102 13.17 -7.53 3.63
N VAL A 103 12.12 -7.92 2.90
CA VAL A 103 10.77 -7.35 3.03
C VAL A 103 9.84 -8.32 3.76
N ASN A 104 9.84 -9.59 3.35
CA ASN A 104 8.97 -10.63 3.91
C ASN A 104 9.67 -11.39 5.04
N ALA A 105 9.55 -10.88 6.27
CA ALA A 105 10.13 -11.56 7.42
C ALA A 105 9.44 -12.91 7.65
N LEU A 106 10.26 -13.95 7.84
CA LEU A 106 9.79 -15.31 8.02
C LEU A 106 8.89 -15.43 9.26
N GLY A 107 7.75 -16.13 9.11
CA GLY A 107 6.79 -16.37 10.20
C GLY A 107 5.95 -15.15 10.62
N ARG A 108 6.14 -13.99 9.98
CA ARG A 108 5.39 -12.76 10.22
C ARG A 108 4.37 -12.49 9.12
N ASN A 109 3.33 -11.75 9.46
CA ASN A 109 2.45 -11.15 8.46
C ASN A 109 3.05 -9.82 8.00
N ASN A 110 3.18 -9.65 6.68
CA ASN A 110 3.73 -8.47 6.05
C ASN A 110 2.72 -7.97 5.02
N SER A 111 2.38 -6.68 5.05
CA SER A 111 1.44 -6.09 4.10
C SER A 111 2.01 -4.83 3.46
N ALA A 112 1.83 -4.70 2.15
CA ALA A 112 2.11 -3.45 1.46
C ALA A 112 1.11 -2.39 1.93
N ILE A 113 1.61 -1.19 2.23
CA ILE A 113 0.79 -0.04 2.64
C ILE A 113 0.77 1.02 1.55
N ALA A 114 1.94 1.44 1.08
CA ALA A 114 2.07 2.53 0.11
C ALA A 114 3.39 2.46 -0.64
N LEU A 115 3.38 2.98 -1.88
CA LEU A 115 4.59 3.38 -2.59
C LEU A 115 4.71 4.90 -2.55
N SER A 116 5.95 5.38 -2.44
CA SER A 116 6.26 6.80 -2.62
C SER A 116 6.02 7.23 -4.07
N PRO A 117 5.78 8.52 -4.35
CA PRO A 117 5.45 9.00 -5.69
C PRO A 117 6.52 8.68 -6.75
N ASP A 118 7.79 8.61 -6.34
CA ASP A 118 8.91 8.26 -7.22
C ASP A 118 9.12 6.73 -7.35
N GLY A 119 8.36 5.92 -6.62
CA GLY A 119 8.49 4.46 -6.60
C GLY A 119 9.71 3.94 -5.85
N GLN A 120 10.51 4.80 -5.22
CA GLN A 120 11.81 4.43 -4.63
C GLN A 120 11.72 4.04 -3.15
N ARG A 121 10.56 4.19 -2.53
CA ARG A 121 10.27 3.81 -1.14
C ARG A 121 8.92 3.11 -1.03
N MET A 122 8.84 2.15 -0.12
CA MET A 122 7.63 1.42 0.21
C MET A 122 7.40 1.45 1.72
N LEU A 123 6.16 1.76 2.11
CA LEU A 123 5.69 1.53 3.48
C LEU A 123 5.13 0.12 3.61
N VAL A 124 5.51 -0.56 4.69
CA VAL A 124 5.13 -1.94 4.99
C VAL A 124 4.58 -2.02 6.41
N TYR A 125 3.45 -2.69 6.56
CA TYR A 125 2.93 -3.09 7.86
C TYR A 125 3.49 -4.46 8.21
N ARG A 126 3.93 -4.65 9.45
CA ARG A 126 4.35 -5.96 9.96
C ARG A 126 3.80 -6.20 11.35
N ASP A 127 3.37 -7.42 11.64
CA ASP A 127 2.78 -7.83 12.94
C ASP A 127 3.77 -7.94 14.12
N ASN A 128 4.82 -7.09 14.13
CA ASN A 128 5.72 -6.89 15.26
C ASN A 128 5.04 -6.00 16.32
N ASN A 129 5.16 -6.34 17.61
CA ASN A 129 4.74 -5.47 18.74
C ASN A 129 3.36 -4.80 18.54
N ASN A 130 2.31 -5.60 18.29
CA ASN A 130 0.94 -5.12 18.00
C ASN A 130 0.73 -4.45 16.62
N GLY A 131 1.76 -4.39 15.77
CA GLY A 131 1.69 -3.92 14.39
C GLY A 131 2.42 -2.61 14.17
N ASN A 132 3.57 -2.66 13.50
CA ASN A 132 4.39 -1.47 13.22
C ASN A 132 4.51 -1.20 11.72
N VAL A 133 4.69 0.08 11.40
CA VAL A 133 5.01 0.58 10.05
C VAL A 133 6.52 0.65 9.88
N PHE A 134 6.97 0.09 8.76
CA PHE A 134 8.36 0.08 8.32
C PHE A 134 8.47 0.77 6.97
N GLU A 135 9.68 1.20 6.63
CA GLU A 135 10.04 1.71 5.31
C GLU A 135 11.13 0.84 4.67
N SER A 136 10.97 0.53 3.39
CA SER A 136 12.01 -0.07 2.53
C SER A 136 12.37 0.90 1.41
N VAL A 137 13.64 0.89 1.00
CA VAL A 137 14.16 1.70 -0.10
C VAL A 137 14.56 0.80 -1.26
N LEU A 138 14.21 1.18 -2.48
CA LEU A 138 14.60 0.47 -3.69
C LEU A 138 16.03 0.85 -4.07
N ASN A 139 16.94 -0.13 -4.01
CA ASN A 139 18.34 -0.03 -4.40
C ASN A 139 18.56 -0.79 -5.71
N GLY A 140 18.56 -0.07 -6.83
CA GLY A 140 18.57 -0.69 -8.16
C GLY A 140 17.26 -1.45 -8.41
N THR A 141 17.32 -2.78 -8.34
CA THR A 141 16.16 -3.67 -8.54
C THR A 141 15.72 -4.37 -7.25
N GLU A 142 16.38 -4.11 -6.13
CA GLU A 142 16.14 -4.82 -4.87
C GLU A 142 15.65 -3.88 -3.78
N TRP A 143 14.64 -4.34 -3.03
CA TRP A 143 14.15 -3.64 -1.85
C TRP A 143 15.07 -3.91 -0.67
N SER A 144 15.47 -2.84 0.03
CA SER A 144 16.31 -2.93 1.22
C SER A 144 15.62 -3.66 2.37
N GLU A 145 16.41 -4.07 3.37
CA GLU A 145 15.89 -4.44 4.68
C GLU A 145 14.92 -3.38 5.21
N LEU A 146 13.86 -3.84 5.89
CA LEU A 146 12.86 -2.96 6.49
C LEU A 146 13.47 -2.17 7.64
N ILE A 147 13.36 -0.84 7.56
CA ILE A 147 13.72 0.07 8.64
C ILE A 147 12.43 0.44 9.38
N GLU A 148 12.38 0.14 10.67
CA GLU A 148 11.25 0.54 11.52
C GLU A 148 11.15 2.06 11.58
N LEU A 149 9.95 2.59 11.35
CA LEU A 149 9.71 4.02 11.49
C LEU A 149 9.80 4.44 12.98
N PRO A 150 10.19 5.69 13.27
CA PRO A 150 10.40 6.13 14.64
C PRO A 150 9.13 6.02 15.50
N ALA A 151 9.30 5.98 16.82
CA ALA A 151 8.20 5.92 17.79
C ALA A 151 7.21 7.10 17.72
N SER A 152 7.59 8.21 17.06
CA SER A 152 6.63 9.27 16.74
C SER A 152 5.55 8.80 15.77
N ILE A 153 5.86 7.83 14.90
CA ILE A 153 4.95 7.20 13.94
C ILE A 153 4.37 5.92 14.54
N ASN A 154 5.22 4.97 14.97
CA ASN A 154 4.79 3.71 15.59
C ASN A 154 4.55 3.95 17.08
N SER A 155 3.29 4.11 17.46
CA SER A 155 2.90 4.37 18.85
C SER A 155 2.31 3.12 19.49
N GLU A 156 1.94 3.20 20.78
CA GLU A 156 1.15 2.13 21.43
C GLU A 156 -0.28 2.03 20.87
N ALA A 157 -0.71 3.06 20.13
CA ALA A 157 -1.98 3.08 19.42
C ALA A 157 -1.89 2.26 18.12
N HIS A 158 -3.01 2.03 17.46
CA HIS A 158 -3.07 1.19 16.27
C HIS A 158 -3.00 2.02 14.98
N GLU A 159 -1.81 2.10 14.38
CA GLU A 159 -1.58 2.71 13.06
C GLU A 159 -2.07 1.83 11.90
N SER A 160 -3.39 1.91 11.63
CA SER A 160 -4.04 0.99 10.68
C SER A 160 -3.63 1.15 9.21
N SER A 161 -3.16 2.32 8.78
CA SER A 161 -2.80 2.62 7.39
C SER A 161 -1.97 3.90 7.31
N ALA A 162 -1.16 4.02 6.26
CA ALA A 162 -0.38 5.22 5.96
C ALA A 162 -0.28 5.47 4.45
N CYS A 163 0.09 6.66 4.03
CA CYS A 163 0.42 6.96 2.63
C CYS A 163 1.40 8.13 2.53
N TYR A 164 2.13 8.19 1.41
CA TYR A 164 2.93 9.36 1.09
C TYR A 164 2.07 10.45 0.46
N ALA A 165 2.35 11.70 0.82
CA ALA A 165 1.81 12.88 0.14
C ALA A 165 2.46 13.07 -1.24
N PRO A 166 1.83 13.84 -2.14
CA PRO A 166 2.50 14.34 -3.35
C PRO A 166 3.80 15.07 -2.96
N GLY A 167 4.92 14.62 -3.53
CA GLY A 167 6.27 15.11 -3.19
C GLY A 167 7.08 14.26 -2.21
N GLY A 168 6.50 13.19 -1.63
CA GLY A 168 7.24 12.16 -0.89
C GLY A 168 7.85 12.57 0.46
N ARG A 169 7.81 13.86 0.82
CA ARG A 169 8.35 14.40 2.09
C ARG A 169 7.36 14.36 3.26
N THR A 170 6.14 13.92 3.05
CA THR A 170 5.10 13.85 4.10
C THR A 170 4.47 12.48 4.07
N ILE A 171 4.29 11.89 5.24
CA ILE A 171 3.46 10.71 5.45
C ILE A 171 2.18 11.16 6.15
N TYR A 172 1.04 10.68 5.66
CA TYR A 172 -0.22 10.69 6.38
C TYR A 172 -0.47 9.30 6.96
N LEU A 173 -1.08 9.22 8.14
CA LEU A 173 -1.40 7.96 8.80
C LEU A 173 -2.73 8.06 9.53
N VAL A 174 -3.42 6.93 9.65
CA VAL A 174 -4.64 6.79 10.46
C VAL A 174 -4.27 6.16 11.80
N SER A 175 -4.56 6.85 12.90
CA SER A 175 -4.20 6.41 14.25
C SER A 175 -5.26 6.86 15.27
N ASP A 176 -5.49 6.02 16.26
CA ASP A 176 -6.32 6.25 17.45
C ASP A 176 -5.50 6.73 18.67
N ARG A 177 -4.30 7.27 18.42
CA ARG A 177 -3.48 7.90 19.45
C ARG A 177 -4.21 9.07 20.12
N SER A 178 -3.82 9.33 21.37
CA SER A 178 -4.37 10.45 22.15
C SER A 178 -4.05 11.82 21.53
N GLY A 179 -4.90 12.81 21.83
CA GLY A 179 -4.81 14.15 21.26
C GLY A 179 -5.51 14.32 19.90
N GLY A 180 -6.26 13.29 19.46
CA GLY A 180 -7.16 13.37 18.32
C GLY A 180 -8.49 14.07 18.62
N VAL A 181 -9.28 14.25 17.57
CA VAL A 181 -10.64 14.78 17.56
C VAL A 181 -11.66 13.67 17.78
N GLY A 182 -11.48 12.51 17.15
CA GLY A 182 -12.36 11.35 17.29
C GLY A 182 -11.62 10.05 17.60
N GLY A 183 -12.21 8.92 17.20
CA GLY A 183 -11.65 7.59 17.44
C GLY A 183 -10.43 7.28 16.58
N LYS A 184 -10.56 7.29 15.25
CA LYS A 184 -9.46 7.08 14.30
C LYS A 184 -9.29 8.30 13.43
N ASP A 185 -8.20 9.02 13.68
CA ASP A 185 -7.93 10.31 13.07
C ASP A 185 -6.85 10.22 11.99
N ILE A 186 -6.86 11.18 11.07
CA ILE A 186 -5.77 11.43 10.14
C ILE A 186 -4.73 12.32 10.82
N TRP A 187 -3.50 11.81 10.83
CA TRP A 187 -2.31 12.49 11.30
C TRP A 187 -1.29 12.61 10.17
N TYR A 188 -0.25 13.41 10.38
CA TYR A 188 0.86 13.52 9.42
C TYR A 188 2.20 13.78 10.09
N THR A 189 3.28 13.42 9.41
CA THR A 189 4.65 13.80 9.75
C THR A 189 5.41 14.23 8.50
N ILE A 190 6.43 15.06 8.68
CA ILE A 190 7.25 15.63 7.60
C ILE A 190 8.68 15.14 7.79
N ARG A 191 9.31 14.80 6.67
CA ARG A 191 10.72 14.43 6.60
C ARG A 191 11.61 15.67 6.54
N ASP A 192 12.57 15.75 7.44
CA ASP A 192 13.60 16.80 7.42
C ASP A 192 14.59 16.58 6.25
N ASP A 193 15.47 17.56 6.02
CA ASP A 193 16.46 17.50 4.94
C ASP A 193 17.54 16.42 5.17
N ASN A 194 17.67 15.93 6.41
CA ASN A 194 18.54 14.81 6.76
C ASN A 194 17.85 13.45 6.58
N GLY A 195 16.62 13.44 6.05
CA GLY A 195 15.88 12.21 5.80
C GLY A 195 15.23 11.59 7.04
N ARG A 196 15.10 12.32 8.15
CA ARG A 196 14.45 11.85 9.38
C ARG A 196 13.00 12.28 9.42
N TRP A 197 12.11 11.37 9.81
CA TRP A 197 10.70 11.69 10.03
C TRP A 197 10.52 12.44 11.35
N GLY A 198 9.83 13.57 11.30
CA GLY A 198 9.57 14.41 12.46
C GLY A 198 8.46 13.88 13.38
N SER A 199 8.03 14.74 14.30
CA SER A 199 6.87 14.46 15.15
C SER A 199 5.58 14.42 14.33
N VAL A 200 4.67 13.51 14.74
CA VAL A 200 3.36 13.38 14.11
C VAL A 200 2.40 14.42 14.68
N LYS A 201 1.58 15.03 13.80
CA LYS A 201 0.63 16.10 14.12
C LYS A 201 -0.76 15.74 13.61
N ASN A 202 -1.80 16.06 14.38
CA ASN A 202 -3.19 15.82 14.00
C ASN A 202 -3.60 16.80 12.87
N ARG A 203 -4.47 16.38 11.94
CA ARG A 203 -5.00 17.26 10.87
C ARG A 203 -6.18 18.15 11.31
N GLY A 204 -6.60 18.04 12.56
CA GLY A 204 -7.58 18.89 13.20
C GLY A 204 -9.02 18.60 12.76
N PRO A 205 -10.00 19.31 13.36
CA PRO A 205 -11.44 19.03 13.21
C PRO A 205 -12.01 19.40 11.83
N MET A 206 -11.23 20.09 10.99
CA MET A 206 -11.62 20.35 9.60
C MET A 206 -11.55 19.09 8.73
N ILE A 207 -10.74 18.11 9.13
CA ILE A 207 -10.53 16.85 8.41
C ILE A 207 -11.07 15.67 9.23
N ASN A 208 -10.81 15.67 10.54
CA ASN A 208 -11.23 14.60 11.44
C ASN A 208 -12.58 14.92 12.08
N THR A 209 -13.40 13.90 12.27
CA THR A 209 -14.73 14.02 12.90
C THR A 209 -14.72 13.44 14.32
N PRO A 210 -15.52 13.99 15.25
CA PRO A 210 -15.69 13.43 16.59
C PRO A 210 -16.22 11.98 16.60
#